data_AF-A0A1Y3X114-F1
#
_entry.id   AF-A0A1Y3X114-F1
#
_cell.length_a   1.000
_cell.length_b   1.000
_cell.length_c   1.000
_cell.angle_alpha   90.00
_cell.angle_beta   90.00
_cell.angle_gamma   90.00
#
_symmetry.space_group_name_H-M   'P 1'
#
loop_
_entity.id
_entity.type
_entity.pdbx_description
1 polymer ?
#
loop_
_entity_poly.entity_id
_entity_poly.type
_entity_poly.pdbx_seq_one_letter_code
_entity_poly.pdbx_strand_id
1 'polypeptide(L)'
;MNKAEFLKELHDILAGKLPPEELDDVLSYYEAYFADSEEDEETVAERLGSPASVAEQVLKDRNEPTEEVPAPQPGKQKNRAFLPIIVFCGAVVLALLLYFLLVRPDPSDSVLLPGQTADAVQTPDIQGDWEGEVDPFTKLDISIGLGNVQVEEGDQWHLRLINRGWDSRYDTTQKLKYSQNGDTLSVWSVSDNIASGESSPDVRVLVTVPAGTVLEQADLSLGMGNLTWDDCTVKGRLRAECGMGNLSVSAPVEETTLTTGMGNITLDLAGSQEDYTWDLTASSGTIRLNGETTEPYSVSGGEGDHKLSLTSGMGNVSLEFSQIPTAQPASTPTKPSVTPSPNTDITAPDQITDEMILADEVGYSARHWINYSDSSSCEVSWGSLSGVRRLQTLPGTEARTVSVQYSQQTPGEYRVVLILPNETVVDLKEGENTLDLPEGTTWLAVAAAGSEGAFTVEW
;
A
#
# COMPACT_ATOMS: atom_id res chain seq x y z
N MET A 1 12.19 -37.49 20.43
CA MET A 1 11.15 -37.28 21.48
C MET A 1 9.89 -36.76 20.79
N ASN A 2 8.71 -37.26 21.12
CA ASN A 2 7.47 -36.86 20.43
C ASN A 2 6.82 -35.60 21.05
N LYS A 3 5.81 -35.01 20.36
CA LYS A 3 5.13 -33.77 20.79
C LYS A 3 4.58 -33.89 22.20
N ALA A 4 3.89 -35.00 22.50
CA ALA A 4 3.23 -35.21 23.78
C ALA A 4 4.24 -35.30 24.95
N GLU A 5 5.39 -35.95 24.72
CA GLU A 5 6.49 -36.01 25.67
C GLU A 5 7.13 -34.64 25.89
N PHE A 6 7.37 -33.90 24.81
CA PHE A 6 7.97 -32.56 24.85
C PHE A 6 7.09 -31.58 25.66
N LEU A 7 5.80 -31.48 25.32
CA LEU A 7 4.87 -30.54 25.96
C LEU A 7 4.62 -30.91 27.43
N LYS A 8 4.57 -32.21 27.74
CA LYS A 8 4.43 -32.67 29.12
C LYS A 8 5.64 -32.30 29.96
N GLU A 9 6.85 -32.51 29.45
CA GLU A 9 8.07 -32.16 30.19
C GLU A 9 8.22 -30.64 30.32
N LEU A 10 7.85 -29.88 29.29
CA LEU A 10 7.82 -28.41 29.34
C LEU A 10 6.81 -27.90 30.38
N HIS A 11 5.59 -28.46 30.38
CA HIS A 11 4.57 -28.17 31.39
C HIS A 11 5.11 -28.44 32.79
N ASP A 12 5.69 -29.63 33.03
CA ASP A 12 6.16 -30.03 34.36
C ASP A 12 7.30 -29.13 34.88
N ILE A 13 8.13 -28.57 33.99
CA ILE A 13 9.23 -27.66 34.36
C ILE A 13 8.72 -26.25 34.68
N LEU A 14 7.68 -25.79 33.98
CA LEU A 14 7.09 -24.46 34.12
C LEU A 14 5.95 -24.41 35.15
N ALA A 15 5.34 -25.55 35.47
CA ALA A 15 4.31 -25.70 36.48
C ALA A 15 4.82 -25.23 37.85
N GLY A 16 4.14 -24.24 38.42
CA GLY A 16 4.52 -23.60 39.68
C GLY A 16 5.57 -22.50 39.56
N LYS A 17 6.08 -22.22 38.34
CA LYS A 17 6.94 -21.05 38.05
C LYS A 17 6.19 -19.97 37.27
N LEU A 18 5.15 -20.35 36.51
CA LEU A 18 4.25 -19.43 35.81
C LEU A 18 2.83 -19.48 36.39
N PRO A 19 2.06 -18.38 36.31
CA PRO A 19 0.61 -18.41 36.49
C PRO A 19 -0.05 -19.41 35.53
N PRO A 20 -1.18 -20.04 35.90
CA PRO A 20 -1.84 -21.04 35.07
C PRO A 20 -2.23 -20.55 33.67
N GLU A 21 -2.61 -19.27 33.54
CA GLU A 21 -3.02 -18.65 32.27
C GLU A 21 -1.81 -18.51 31.32
N GLU A 22 -0.70 -17.94 31.79
CA GLU A 22 0.56 -17.85 31.02
C GLU A 22 1.14 -19.22 30.65
N LEU A 23 0.98 -20.23 31.53
CA LEU A 23 1.42 -21.59 31.25
C LEU A 23 0.62 -22.20 30.09
N ASP A 24 -0.69 -21.95 30.05
CA ASP A 24 -1.59 -22.45 29.00
C ASP A 24 -1.26 -21.78 27.65
N ASP A 25 -0.96 -20.48 27.66
CA ASP A 25 -0.53 -19.73 26.46
C ASP A 25 0.77 -20.29 25.88
N VAL A 26 1.79 -20.52 26.74
CA VAL A 26 3.08 -21.08 26.33
C VAL A 26 2.89 -22.47 25.73
N LEU A 27 2.09 -23.33 26.35
CA LEU A 27 1.85 -24.69 25.86
C LEU A 27 1.06 -24.68 24.55
N SER A 28 0.06 -23.80 24.43
CA SER A 28 -0.74 -23.62 23.21
C SER A 28 0.12 -23.16 22.04
N TYR A 29 1.08 -22.27 22.28
CA TYR A 29 2.05 -21.84 21.27
C TYR A 29 2.88 -23.01 20.71
N TYR A 30 3.49 -23.81 21.59
CA TYR A 30 4.29 -24.96 21.14
C TYR A 30 3.40 -26.06 20.54
N GLU A 31 2.17 -26.24 21.02
CA GLU A 31 1.21 -27.15 20.41
C GLU A 31 0.88 -26.76 18.97
N ALA A 32 0.58 -25.49 18.72
CA ALA A 32 0.37 -24.96 17.37
C ALA A 32 1.63 -25.12 16.51
N TYR A 33 2.80 -24.92 17.10
CA TYR A 33 4.09 -25.09 16.43
C TYR A 33 4.33 -26.51 15.91
N PHE A 34 4.01 -27.53 16.72
CA PHE A 34 4.08 -28.92 16.28
C PHE A 34 2.99 -29.27 15.25
N ALA A 35 1.85 -28.59 15.27
CA ALA A 35 0.73 -28.85 14.35
C ALA A 35 0.89 -28.22 12.97
N ASP A 36 1.59 -27.08 12.87
CA ASP A 36 1.82 -26.35 11.62
C ASP A 36 3.05 -26.87 10.83
N SER A 37 3.83 -27.78 11.44
CA SER A 37 5.00 -28.37 10.82
C SER A 37 4.63 -29.55 9.91
N GLU A 38 5.07 -29.51 8.65
CA GLU A 38 4.99 -30.65 7.72
C GLU A 38 6.01 -31.77 8.05
N GLU A 39 6.97 -31.48 8.95
CA GLU A 39 8.00 -32.42 9.41
C GLU A 39 7.50 -33.32 10.55
N ASP A 40 8.20 -34.44 10.77
CA ASP A 40 7.88 -35.34 11.87
C ASP A 40 8.21 -34.73 13.24
N GLU A 41 7.39 -35.06 14.24
CA GLU A 41 7.47 -34.46 15.58
C GLU A 41 8.86 -34.60 16.23
N GLU A 42 9.61 -35.66 15.89
CA GLU A 42 10.95 -35.87 16.41
C GLU A 42 11.96 -34.85 15.86
N THR A 43 11.88 -34.52 14.57
CA THR A 43 12.71 -33.48 13.95
C THR A 43 12.35 -32.09 14.48
N VAL A 44 11.06 -31.82 14.69
CA VAL A 44 10.60 -30.56 15.29
C VAL A 44 11.15 -30.41 16.71
N ALA A 45 11.09 -31.47 17.52
CA ALA A 45 11.62 -31.48 18.88
C ALA A 45 13.14 -31.31 18.93
N GLU A 46 13.90 -31.93 18.01
CA GLU A 46 15.35 -31.72 17.89
C GLU A 46 15.69 -30.26 17.60
N ARG A 47 14.89 -29.61 16.75
CA ARG A 47 15.08 -28.21 16.37
C ARG A 47 14.75 -27.22 17.48
N LEU A 48 13.74 -27.53 18.31
CA LEU A 48 13.39 -26.76 19.50
C LEU A 48 14.41 -26.90 20.64
N GLY A 49 15.20 -27.98 20.64
CA GLY A 49 16.14 -28.30 21.72
C GLY A 49 15.46 -29.04 22.88
N SER A 50 16.07 -29.05 24.06
CA SER A 50 15.47 -29.74 25.22
C SER A 50 14.36 -28.90 25.87
N PRO A 51 13.29 -29.51 26.40
CA PRO A 51 12.24 -28.79 27.13
C PRO A 51 12.78 -27.93 28.28
N ALA A 52 13.86 -28.36 28.93
CA ALA A 52 14.54 -27.58 29.97
C ALA A 52 15.19 -26.29 29.43
N SER A 53 15.79 -26.33 28.24
CA SER A 53 16.35 -25.14 27.60
C SER A 53 15.26 -24.16 27.21
N VAL A 54 14.15 -24.67 26.68
CA VAL A 54 12.99 -23.85 26.32
C VAL A 54 12.36 -23.21 27.55
N ALA A 55 12.16 -23.99 28.63
CA ALA A 55 11.64 -23.47 29.89
C ALA A 55 12.55 -22.40 30.51
N GLU A 56 13.87 -22.57 30.42
CA GLU A 56 14.82 -21.57 30.91
C GLU A 56 14.71 -20.25 30.12
N GLN A 57 14.51 -20.32 28.80
CA GLN A 57 14.30 -19.14 27.96
C GLN A 57 12.99 -18.43 28.31
N VAL A 58 11.87 -19.16 28.41
CA VAL A 58 10.56 -18.61 28.81
C VAL A 58 10.62 -17.89 30.16
N LEU A 59 11.35 -18.45 31.13
CA LEU A 59 11.50 -17.84 32.46
C LEU A 59 12.47 -16.66 32.50
N LYS A 60 13.44 -16.63 31.59
CA LYS A 60 14.42 -15.54 31.48
C LYS A 60 13.78 -14.29 30.87
N ASP A 61 12.98 -14.47 29.83
CA ASP A 61 12.27 -13.38 29.13
C ASP A 61 11.25 -12.68 30.04
N ARG A 62 10.82 -13.32 31.13
CA ARG A 62 9.90 -12.77 32.14
C ARG A 62 10.55 -11.87 33.19
N ASN A 63 11.84 -12.00 33.46
CA ASN A 63 12.51 -11.33 34.60
C ASN A 63 13.20 -9.99 34.25
N GLU A 64 13.09 -9.50 33.02
CA GLU A 64 13.60 -8.19 32.62
C GLU A 64 12.44 -7.18 32.41
N PRO A 65 12.55 -5.92 32.89
CA PRO A 65 11.53 -4.90 32.61
C PRO A 65 11.53 -4.60 31.11
N THR A 66 10.34 -4.53 30.53
CA THR A 66 10.07 -4.33 29.08
C THR A 66 10.94 -3.23 28.45
N GLU A 67 12.07 -3.66 27.91
CA GLU A 67 12.77 -3.14 26.74
C GLU A 67 12.89 -4.34 25.80
N GLU A 68 12.64 -4.13 24.52
CA GLU A 68 12.80 -5.13 23.46
C GLU A 68 14.19 -5.77 23.52
N VAL A 69 14.27 -7.11 23.48
CA VAL A 69 15.56 -7.80 23.30
C VAL A 69 15.39 -9.03 22.38
N PRO A 70 16.47 -9.52 21.76
CA PRO A 70 16.55 -9.73 20.32
C PRO A 70 16.75 -11.22 20.01
N ALA A 71 16.69 -11.59 18.73
CA ALA A 71 17.11 -12.90 18.28
C ALA A 71 18.60 -13.17 18.60
N PRO A 72 18.98 -14.40 18.98
CA PRO A 72 20.35 -14.75 19.38
C PRO A 72 21.34 -14.62 18.22
N GLN A 73 22.47 -13.94 18.45
CA GLN A 73 23.57 -13.84 17.50
C GLN A 73 24.51 -15.07 17.54
N PRO A 74 25.03 -15.51 16.38
CA PRO A 74 25.93 -16.65 16.28
C PRO A 74 27.36 -16.33 16.73
N GLY A 75 27.96 -17.25 17.50
CA GLY A 75 29.35 -17.18 17.95
C GLY A 75 30.37 -17.32 16.79
N LYS A 76 31.40 -16.49 16.83
CA LYS A 76 32.48 -16.30 15.83
C LYS A 76 33.26 -17.58 15.49
N GLN A 77 33.35 -17.91 14.19
CA GLN A 77 34.60 -18.43 13.60
C GLN A 77 34.77 -17.99 12.12
N LYS A 78 36.00 -17.52 11.84
CA LYS A 78 36.57 -16.83 10.66
C LYS A 78 36.15 -17.26 9.24
N ASN A 79 36.06 -16.21 8.40
CA ASN A 79 36.36 -16.06 6.95
C ASN A 79 35.20 -15.98 5.94
N ARG A 80 34.95 -14.73 5.48
CA ARG A 80 34.56 -14.25 4.14
C ARG A 80 33.66 -15.16 3.26
N ALA A 81 32.37 -14.81 3.18
CA ALA A 81 31.57 -14.61 1.96
C ALA A 81 30.16 -14.08 2.37
N PHE A 82 29.62 -13.13 1.61
CA PHE A 82 28.35 -12.43 1.85
C PHE A 82 27.12 -13.23 1.34
N LEU A 83 25.95 -13.02 1.99
CA LEU A 83 24.56 -13.51 1.73
C LEU A 83 24.20 -14.97 2.10
N PRO A 84 22.91 -15.30 2.46
CA PRO A 84 21.68 -14.54 2.22
C PRO A 84 20.79 -14.18 3.44
N ILE A 85 20.33 -12.91 3.47
CA ILE A 85 19.19 -12.39 4.23
C ILE A 85 18.01 -12.38 3.26
N ILE A 86 17.30 -13.51 3.09
CA ILE A 86 16.17 -13.59 2.12
C ILE A 86 14.92 -14.23 2.73
N VAL A 87 15.00 -14.88 3.89
CA VAL A 87 13.86 -15.66 4.44
C VAL A 87 13.25 -15.04 5.71
N PHE A 88 13.94 -14.09 6.36
CA PHE A 88 13.51 -13.59 7.68
C PHE A 88 12.45 -12.47 7.61
N CYS A 89 12.40 -11.67 6.53
CA CYS A 89 11.46 -10.55 6.45
C CYS A 89 10.00 -10.99 6.23
N GLY A 90 9.75 -12.04 5.45
CA GLY A 90 8.38 -12.50 5.17
C GLY A 90 7.65 -13.03 6.40
N ALA A 91 8.34 -13.78 7.27
CA ALA A 91 7.76 -14.33 8.48
C ALA A 91 7.52 -13.27 9.57
N VAL A 92 8.41 -12.27 9.67
CA VAL A 92 8.25 -11.15 10.61
C VAL A 92 7.12 -10.22 10.16
N VAL A 93 6.98 -9.97 8.86
CA VAL A 93 5.86 -9.20 8.30
C VAL A 93 4.54 -9.94 8.47
N LEU A 94 4.49 -11.26 8.20
CA LEU A 94 3.29 -12.07 8.42
C LEU A 94 2.91 -12.15 9.91
N ALA A 95 3.89 -12.25 10.81
CA ALA A 95 3.68 -12.25 12.25
C ALA A 95 3.23 -10.87 12.77
N LEU A 96 3.75 -9.78 12.21
CA LEU A 96 3.28 -8.41 12.49
C LEU A 96 1.85 -8.20 11.96
N LEU A 97 1.54 -8.68 10.74
CA LEU A 97 0.18 -8.67 10.17
C LEU A 97 -0.79 -9.48 11.03
N LEU A 98 -0.39 -10.68 11.47
CA LEU A 98 -1.20 -11.52 12.36
C LEU A 98 -1.35 -10.90 13.76
N TYR A 99 -0.31 -10.26 14.30
CA TYR A 99 -0.38 -9.51 15.55
C TYR A 99 -1.32 -8.30 15.42
N PHE A 100 -1.25 -7.55 14.31
CA PHE A 100 -2.14 -6.43 14.02
C PHE A 100 -3.59 -6.87 13.76
N LEU A 101 -3.81 -8.05 13.19
CA LEU A 101 -5.13 -8.64 12.97
C LEU A 101 -5.75 -9.24 14.24
N LEU A 102 -4.93 -9.75 15.18
CA LEU A 102 -5.41 -10.50 16.35
C LEU A 102 -5.33 -9.73 17.68
N VAL A 103 -4.46 -8.72 17.81
CA VAL A 103 -4.10 -8.10 19.10
C VAL A 103 -4.04 -6.57 19.03
N ARG A 104 -5.02 -5.91 18.40
CA ARG A 104 -5.27 -4.50 18.75
C ARG A 104 -6.16 -4.45 19.98
N PRO A 105 -5.73 -3.82 21.10
CA PRO A 105 -6.68 -3.36 22.10
C PRO A 105 -7.66 -2.41 21.41
N ASP A 106 -8.95 -2.58 21.67
CA ASP A 106 -9.98 -1.68 21.16
C ASP A 106 -9.58 -0.24 21.55
N PRO A 107 -9.46 0.73 20.62
CA PRO A 107 -9.14 2.10 20.97
C PRO A 107 -10.20 2.74 21.89
N SER A 108 -11.35 2.07 22.14
CA SER A 108 -12.28 2.44 23.19
C SER A 108 -11.80 2.14 24.62
N ASP A 109 -10.82 1.25 24.82
CA ASP A 109 -10.28 0.90 26.14
C ASP A 109 -9.23 1.92 26.59
N SER A 110 -9.69 3.15 26.80
CA SER A 110 -8.91 4.14 27.56
C SER A 110 -8.89 3.72 29.03
N VAL A 111 -7.79 3.13 29.50
CA VAL A 111 -7.52 3.05 30.95
C VAL A 111 -7.24 4.47 31.45
N LEU A 112 -8.28 5.18 31.84
CA LEU A 112 -8.16 6.52 32.42
C LEU A 112 -7.50 6.43 33.80
N LEU A 113 -6.33 7.05 33.95
CA LEU A 113 -5.79 7.38 35.26
C LEU A 113 -6.73 8.40 35.96
N PRO A 114 -6.94 8.32 37.28
CA PRO A 114 -7.84 9.22 37.98
C PRO A 114 -7.36 10.67 37.85
N GLY A 115 -8.08 11.47 37.06
CA GLY A 115 -7.81 12.90 36.86
C GLY A 115 -7.69 13.37 35.40
N GLN A 116 -7.67 12.47 34.42
CA GLN A 116 -7.75 12.83 33.00
C GLN A 116 -9.18 12.73 32.48
N THR A 117 -9.67 13.82 31.87
CA THR A 117 -10.88 13.76 31.04
C THR A 117 -10.51 13.09 29.73
N ALA A 118 -11.29 12.08 29.33
CA ALA A 118 -11.22 11.55 27.97
C ALA A 118 -11.54 12.71 27.01
N ASP A 119 -10.53 13.24 26.32
CA ASP A 119 -10.79 14.00 25.11
C ASP A 119 -11.57 13.06 24.18
N ALA A 120 -12.69 13.55 23.67
CA ALA A 120 -13.75 12.71 23.11
C ALA A 120 -13.22 11.89 21.92
N VAL A 121 -13.04 10.59 22.15
CA VAL A 121 -12.93 9.58 21.09
C VAL A 121 -14.16 9.71 20.21
N GLN A 122 -14.00 10.27 19.01
CA GLN A 122 -15.09 10.36 18.03
C GLN A 122 -15.25 9.00 17.36
N THR A 123 -16.12 8.15 17.91
CA THR A 123 -16.52 6.87 17.30
C THR A 123 -18.00 6.95 16.91
N PRO A 124 -18.35 7.55 15.75
CA PRO A 124 -19.73 7.46 15.29
C PRO A 124 -20.08 5.99 15.04
N ASP A 125 -21.28 5.60 15.45
CA ASP A 125 -21.86 4.31 15.09
C ASP A 125 -22.24 4.36 13.60
N ILE A 126 -21.31 3.93 12.74
CA ILE A 126 -21.45 3.99 11.28
C ILE A 126 -22.28 2.80 10.81
N GLN A 127 -23.49 3.08 10.28
CA GLN A 127 -24.27 2.13 9.52
C GLN A 127 -24.22 2.49 8.02
N GLY A 128 -23.48 1.71 7.24
CA GLY A 128 -23.28 1.93 5.81
C GLY A 128 -22.21 2.98 5.49
N ASP A 129 -22.39 3.71 4.40
CA ASP A 129 -21.46 4.78 4.00
C ASP A 129 -21.51 5.94 5.03
N TRP A 130 -20.35 6.52 5.32
CA TRP A 130 -20.20 7.68 6.18
C TRP A 130 -19.27 8.71 5.54
N GLU A 131 -19.54 9.98 5.78
CA GLU A 131 -18.78 11.10 5.25
C GLU A 131 -18.84 12.27 6.22
N GLY A 132 -17.70 12.90 6.52
CA GLY A 132 -17.65 13.99 7.47
C GLY A 132 -16.31 14.70 7.55
N GLU A 133 -16.34 15.93 8.05
CA GLU A 133 -15.13 16.66 8.46
C GLU A 133 -14.51 16.00 9.70
N VAL A 134 -13.18 15.97 9.74
CA VAL A 134 -12.39 15.49 10.88
C VAL A 134 -11.51 16.62 11.41
N ASP A 135 -11.05 16.51 12.64
CA ASP A 135 -10.12 17.50 13.18
C ASP A 135 -8.75 17.37 12.48
N PRO A 136 -7.89 18.40 12.49
CA PRO A 136 -6.53 18.29 11.95
C PRO A 136 -5.71 17.18 12.63
N PHE A 137 -4.90 16.46 11.86
CA PHE A 137 -4.01 15.40 12.36
C PHE A 137 -2.67 15.37 11.61
N THR A 138 -1.59 14.93 12.25
CA THR A 138 -0.31 14.66 11.61
C THR A 138 0.01 13.17 11.52
N LYS A 139 -0.78 12.32 12.18
CA LYS A 139 -0.63 10.86 12.18
C LYS A 139 -1.85 10.16 11.61
N LEU A 140 -1.62 9.26 10.68
CA LEU A 140 -2.65 8.42 10.06
C LEU A 140 -2.37 6.95 10.33
N ASP A 141 -3.36 6.24 10.86
CA ASP A 141 -3.28 4.80 11.13
C ASP A 141 -4.49 4.11 10.49
N ILE A 142 -4.26 3.26 9.48
CA ILE A 142 -5.33 2.55 8.79
C ILE A 142 -5.07 1.04 8.86
N SER A 143 -6.05 0.28 9.34
CA SER A 143 -5.97 -1.18 9.44
C SER A 143 -7.26 -1.84 8.99
N ILE A 144 -7.31 -2.23 7.71
CA ILE A 144 -8.51 -2.81 7.10
C ILE A 144 -8.21 -4.18 6.48
N GLY A 145 -9.10 -5.13 6.70
CA GLY A 145 -8.97 -6.48 6.14
C GLY A 145 -9.28 -6.54 4.65
N LEU A 146 -10.26 -5.75 4.20
CA LEU A 146 -10.67 -5.65 2.80
C LEU A 146 -11.06 -4.21 2.49
N GLY A 147 -10.57 -3.69 1.36
CA GLY A 147 -10.99 -2.41 0.81
C GLY A 147 -9.83 -1.58 0.30
N ASN A 148 -10.17 -0.56 -0.48
CA ASN A 148 -9.19 0.37 -1.04
C ASN A 148 -9.00 1.56 -0.10
N VAL A 149 -7.76 2.04 0.01
CA VAL A 149 -7.43 3.27 0.71
C VAL A 149 -6.93 4.30 -0.28
N GLN A 150 -7.45 5.51 -0.17
CA GLN A 150 -6.97 6.64 -0.91
C GLN A 150 -6.73 7.83 0.01
N VAL A 151 -5.58 8.48 -0.16
CA VAL A 151 -5.18 9.69 0.55
C VAL A 151 -4.81 10.76 -0.48
N GLU A 152 -5.43 11.93 -0.38
CA GLU A 152 -5.22 13.04 -1.31
C GLU A 152 -5.23 14.40 -0.61
N GLU A 153 -4.66 15.40 -1.29
CA GLU A 153 -4.84 16.80 -0.92
C GLU A 153 -6.17 17.35 -1.47
N GLY A 154 -6.77 18.29 -0.74
CA GLY A 154 -7.99 19.01 -1.08
C GLY A 154 -8.12 20.30 -0.28
N ASP A 155 -9.36 20.75 -0.07
CA ASP A 155 -9.61 22.04 0.58
C ASP A 155 -9.80 21.97 2.10
N GLN A 156 -10.04 20.77 2.65
CA GLN A 156 -10.47 20.58 4.03
C GLN A 156 -10.02 19.22 4.59
N TRP A 157 -10.03 19.10 5.91
CA TRP A 157 -9.84 17.83 6.62
C TRP A 157 -11.13 17.02 6.55
N HIS A 158 -11.10 15.92 5.80
CA HIS A 158 -12.29 15.17 5.49
C HIS A 158 -12.02 13.67 5.40
N LEU A 159 -12.98 12.89 5.88
CA LEU A 159 -12.94 11.44 5.84
C LEU A 159 -14.25 10.92 5.25
N ARG A 160 -14.13 10.00 4.29
CA ARG A 160 -15.25 9.26 3.72
C ARG A 160 -14.97 7.77 3.80
N LEU A 161 -15.95 7.04 4.34
CA LEU A 161 -15.93 5.61 4.53
C LEU A 161 -17.07 5.01 3.73
N ILE A 162 -16.75 4.27 2.67
CA ILE A 162 -17.73 3.55 1.86
C ILE A 162 -17.73 2.11 2.36
N ASN A 163 -18.90 1.62 2.74
CA ASN A 163 -19.05 0.28 3.30
C ASN A 163 -20.28 -0.39 2.69
N ARG A 164 -20.11 -0.89 1.46
CA ARG A 164 -21.18 -1.50 0.68
C ARG A 164 -20.94 -2.99 0.52
N GLY A 165 -21.91 -3.75 1.02
CA GLY A 165 -21.86 -5.20 1.06
C GLY A 165 -22.14 -5.84 -0.28
N TRP A 166 -22.00 -7.16 -0.26
CA TRP A 166 -22.18 -8.08 -1.38
C TRP A 166 -23.62 -8.11 -1.94
N ASP A 167 -24.63 -7.83 -1.10
CA ASP A 167 -26.06 -7.64 -1.41
C ASP A 167 -26.67 -6.80 -0.28
N SER A 168 -27.64 -5.94 -0.59
CA SER A 168 -28.54 -5.24 0.36
C SER A 168 -29.15 -6.11 1.48
N ARG A 169 -29.15 -7.45 1.32
CA ARG A 169 -29.65 -8.43 2.30
C ARG A 169 -28.59 -8.94 3.27
N TYR A 170 -27.31 -8.74 2.99
CA TYR A 170 -26.20 -9.09 3.88
C TYR A 170 -25.58 -7.79 4.41
N ASP A 171 -25.77 -7.53 5.71
CA ASP A 171 -24.98 -6.54 6.44
C ASP A 171 -23.50 -6.83 6.16
N THR A 172 -22.73 -5.79 5.81
CA THR A 172 -21.33 -5.92 5.40
C THR A 172 -20.56 -6.75 6.43
N THR A 173 -19.88 -7.79 5.96
CA THR A 173 -19.10 -8.70 6.81
C THR A 173 -17.92 -8.01 7.49
N GLN A 174 -17.48 -6.88 6.93
CA GLN A 174 -16.54 -5.93 7.52
C GLN A 174 -17.22 -4.59 7.71
N LYS A 175 -17.11 -4.01 8.91
CA LYS A 175 -17.60 -2.66 9.20
C LYS A 175 -16.42 -1.74 9.41
N LEU A 176 -16.36 -0.65 8.64
CA LEU A 176 -15.38 0.40 8.86
C LEU A 176 -15.75 1.23 10.09
N LYS A 177 -14.77 1.48 10.94
CA LYS A 177 -14.84 2.38 12.07
C LYS A 177 -13.70 3.38 11.97
N TYR A 178 -13.88 4.54 12.56
CA TYR A 178 -12.78 5.45 12.80
C TYR A 178 -12.85 6.03 14.22
N SER A 179 -11.71 6.56 14.63
CA SER A 179 -11.54 7.35 15.84
C SER A 179 -10.48 8.40 15.56
N GLN A 180 -10.67 9.58 16.13
CA GLN A 180 -9.62 10.56 16.22
C GLN A 180 -9.30 10.82 17.68
N ASN A 181 -8.03 10.68 18.03
CA ASN A 181 -7.53 10.94 19.38
C ASN A 181 -6.34 11.90 19.28
N GLY A 182 -6.61 13.17 19.60
CA GLY A 182 -5.65 14.25 19.44
C GLY A 182 -5.17 14.35 18.00
N ASP A 183 -3.89 14.02 17.79
CA ASP A 183 -3.17 14.21 16.52
C ASP A 183 -3.14 12.96 15.63
N THR A 184 -3.85 11.90 16.01
CA THR A 184 -3.93 10.64 15.27
C THR A 184 -5.35 10.39 14.78
N LEU A 185 -5.51 10.24 13.46
CA LEU A 185 -6.69 9.65 12.85
C LEU A 185 -6.47 8.15 12.64
N SER A 186 -7.33 7.33 13.25
CA SER A 186 -7.30 5.88 13.14
C SER A 186 -8.56 5.37 12.42
N VAL A 187 -8.40 4.53 11.40
CA VAL A 187 -9.49 3.85 10.69
C VAL A 187 -9.24 2.35 10.72
N TRP A 188 -10.24 1.55 11.07
CA TRP A 188 -10.10 0.10 11.09
C TRP A 188 -11.36 -0.64 10.67
N SER A 189 -11.19 -1.88 10.22
CA SER A 189 -12.31 -2.79 9.94
C SER A 189 -12.58 -3.70 11.14
N VAL A 190 -13.84 -3.87 11.51
CA VAL A 190 -14.30 -4.95 12.42
C VAL A 190 -15.02 -6.00 11.59
N SER A 191 -14.58 -7.25 11.65
CA SER A 191 -15.20 -8.34 10.89
C SER A 191 -16.06 -9.20 11.80
N ASP A 192 -17.30 -9.48 11.39
CA ASP A 192 -18.17 -10.45 12.09
C ASP A 192 -18.15 -11.84 11.46
N ASN A 193 -17.74 -11.99 10.18
CA ASN A 193 -17.47 -13.27 9.48
C ASN A 193 -17.20 -12.99 7.98
N ILE A 194 -16.10 -13.44 7.37
CA ILE A 194 -15.92 -13.31 5.91
C ILE A 194 -16.80 -14.34 5.18
N ALA A 195 -18.01 -13.94 4.81
CA ALA A 195 -18.85 -14.74 3.93
C ALA A 195 -18.36 -14.62 2.48
N SER A 196 -18.27 -15.74 1.77
CA SER A 196 -18.05 -15.78 0.32
C SER A 196 -19.37 -15.51 -0.42
N GLY A 197 -19.34 -14.68 -1.44
CA GLY A 197 -20.49 -14.47 -2.33
C GLY A 197 -20.08 -14.30 -3.80
N GLU A 198 -21.05 -13.94 -4.66
CA GLU A 198 -20.89 -13.76 -6.12
C GLU A 198 -20.45 -12.37 -6.66
N SER A 199 -20.82 -11.20 -6.06
CA SER A 199 -20.33 -9.82 -6.33
C SER A 199 -19.29 -9.19 -5.36
N SER A 200 -18.15 -8.71 -5.84
CA SER A 200 -17.15 -8.00 -5.01
C SER A 200 -17.77 -6.89 -4.12
N PRO A 201 -17.42 -6.80 -2.81
CA PRO A 201 -17.91 -5.76 -1.92
C PRO A 201 -17.17 -4.46 -2.21
N ASP A 202 -17.88 -3.35 -2.06
CA ASP A 202 -17.34 -2.01 -2.33
C ASP A 202 -17.00 -1.32 -1.01
N VAL A 203 -15.77 -1.53 -0.55
CA VAL A 203 -15.23 -0.99 0.70
C VAL A 203 -14.10 -0.01 0.39
N ARG A 204 -14.23 1.25 0.82
CA ARG A 204 -13.26 2.32 0.53
C ARG A 204 -13.05 3.22 1.74
N VAL A 205 -11.80 3.63 1.97
CA VAL A 205 -11.41 4.68 2.90
C VAL A 205 -10.79 5.81 2.09
N LEU A 206 -11.40 6.99 2.12
CA LEU A 206 -10.94 8.17 1.40
C LEU A 206 -10.62 9.27 2.42
N VAL A 207 -9.35 9.66 2.48
CA VAL A 207 -8.83 10.68 3.39
C VAL A 207 -8.41 11.89 2.55
N THR A 208 -9.03 13.04 2.80
CA THR A 208 -8.65 14.30 2.18
C THR A 208 -8.07 15.22 3.25
N VAL A 209 -6.89 15.78 2.98
CA VAL A 209 -6.25 16.78 3.84
C VAL A 209 -6.13 18.11 3.10
N PRO A 210 -6.06 19.26 3.78
CA PRO A 210 -5.84 20.53 3.10
C PRO A 210 -4.53 20.54 2.30
N ALA A 211 -4.51 21.21 1.14
CA ALA A 211 -3.33 21.29 0.30
C ALA A 211 -2.10 21.88 1.03
N GLY A 212 -0.94 21.28 0.79
CA GLY A 212 0.31 21.60 1.50
C GLY A 212 0.37 21.06 2.93
N THR A 213 -0.51 20.14 3.31
CA THR A 213 -0.44 19.46 4.60
C THR A 213 0.77 18.55 4.63
N VAL A 214 1.43 18.50 5.79
CA VAL A 214 2.56 17.61 6.03
C VAL A 214 2.20 16.69 7.17
N LEU A 215 2.18 15.38 6.89
CA LEU A 215 2.04 14.34 7.91
C LEU A 215 3.41 13.95 8.47
N GLU A 216 3.44 13.64 9.75
CA GLU A 216 4.62 13.13 10.44
C GLU A 216 4.69 11.61 10.36
N GLN A 217 3.54 10.92 10.31
CA GLN A 217 3.49 9.47 10.31
C GLN A 217 2.24 8.94 9.60
N ALA A 218 2.41 7.90 8.80
CA ALA A 218 1.32 7.16 8.19
C ALA A 218 1.64 5.67 8.23
N ASP A 219 0.84 4.88 8.94
CA ASP A 219 0.96 3.43 9.04
C ASP A 219 -0.32 2.79 8.48
N LEU A 220 -0.16 1.97 7.45
CA LEU A 220 -1.26 1.33 6.73
C LEU A 220 -1.05 -0.19 6.68
N SER A 221 -2.05 -0.94 7.12
CA SER A 221 -2.10 -2.39 7.05
C SER A 221 -3.37 -2.83 6.32
N LEU A 222 -3.19 -3.39 5.13
CA LEU A 222 -4.26 -3.83 4.24
C LEU A 222 -4.20 -5.35 4.09
N GLY A 223 -5.31 -6.05 4.32
CA GLY A 223 -5.41 -7.47 4.00
C GLY A 223 -5.49 -7.67 2.48
N MET A 224 -6.58 -7.18 1.89
CA MET A 224 -6.83 -7.20 0.45
C MET A 224 -7.37 -5.85 -0.03
N GLY A 225 -6.74 -5.29 -1.06
CA GLY A 225 -7.13 -4.00 -1.65
C GLY A 225 -5.93 -3.13 -2.01
N ASN A 226 -6.21 -2.00 -2.64
CA ASN A 226 -5.18 -1.11 -3.17
C ASN A 226 -4.97 0.12 -2.27
N LEU A 227 -3.75 0.64 -2.28
CA LEU A 227 -3.42 1.97 -1.77
C LEU A 227 -3.14 2.93 -2.93
N THR A 228 -3.76 4.09 -2.89
CA THR A 228 -3.40 5.25 -3.70
C THR A 228 -3.10 6.43 -2.78
N TRP A 229 -1.89 6.98 -2.87
CA TRP A 229 -1.47 8.11 -2.05
C TRP A 229 -0.92 9.21 -2.95
N ASP A 230 -1.65 10.31 -3.08
CA ASP A 230 -1.34 11.38 -4.02
C ASP A 230 -1.11 12.72 -3.28
N ASP A 231 -0.02 13.39 -3.63
CA ASP A 231 0.40 14.76 -3.25
C ASP A 231 0.66 15.04 -1.75
N CYS A 232 -0.02 14.35 -0.84
CA CYS A 232 0.10 14.58 0.59
C CYS A 232 1.49 14.22 1.12
N THR A 233 2.24 15.22 1.57
CA THR A 233 3.65 15.05 2.00
C THR A 233 3.75 14.29 3.32
N VAL A 234 4.70 13.34 3.43
CA VAL A 234 5.03 12.65 4.68
C VAL A 234 6.49 12.89 5.05
N LYS A 235 6.73 13.74 6.05
CA LYS A 235 8.10 14.10 6.47
C LYS A 235 8.77 13.05 7.34
N GLY A 236 8.02 12.42 8.23
CA GLY A 236 8.58 11.36 9.07
C GLY A 236 8.55 10.05 8.31
N ARG A 237 7.56 9.21 8.62
CA ARG A 237 7.49 7.84 8.12
C ARG A 237 6.19 7.53 7.41
N LEU A 238 6.29 6.96 6.22
CA LEU A 238 5.20 6.25 5.53
C LEU A 238 5.48 4.75 5.52
N ARG A 239 4.64 3.96 6.16
CA ARG A 239 4.66 2.50 6.09
C ARG A 239 3.34 2.00 5.53
N ALA A 240 3.38 1.24 4.45
CA ALA A 240 2.20 0.56 3.92
C ALA A 240 2.50 -0.91 3.65
N GLU A 241 1.67 -1.78 4.22
CA GLU A 241 1.72 -3.22 4.03
C GLU A 241 0.41 -3.70 3.45
N CYS A 242 0.48 -4.50 2.38
CA CYS A 242 -0.68 -5.15 1.81
C CYS A 242 -0.44 -6.66 1.65
N GLY A 243 -1.41 -7.48 2.04
CA GLY A 243 -1.38 -8.91 1.73
C GLY A 243 -1.53 -9.16 0.22
N MET A 244 -2.62 -8.65 -0.35
CA MET A 244 -2.93 -8.76 -1.78
C MET A 244 -3.51 -7.45 -2.34
N GLY A 245 -2.76 -6.80 -3.22
CA GLY A 245 -3.14 -5.55 -3.88
C GLY A 245 -1.94 -4.67 -4.22
N ASN A 246 -2.22 -3.61 -4.98
CA ASN A 246 -1.20 -2.67 -5.46
C ASN A 246 -1.01 -1.52 -4.48
N LEU A 247 0.23 -1.03 -4.38
CA LEU A 247 0.57 0.17 -3.62
C LEU A 247 1.12 1.22 -4.57
N SER A 248 0.44 2.36 -4.68
CA SER A 248 0.85 3.49 -5.51
C SER A 248 0.98 4.74 -4.66
N VAL A 249 2.17 5.32 -4.64
CA VAL A 249 2.48 6.54 -3.88
C VAL A 249 3.13 7.54 -4.81
N SER A 250 2.56 8.72 -4.92
CA SER A 250 3.05 9.87 -5.68
C SER A 250 3.02 11.10 -4.79
N ALA A 251 4.00 11.19 -3.88
CA ALA A 251 4.09 12.28 -2.91
C ALA A 251 5.52 12.46 -2.38
N PRO A 252 5.89 13.66 -1.89
CA PRO A 252 7.16 13.86 -1.22
C PRO A 252 7.22 13.05 0.10
N VAL A 253 8.25 12.22 0.23
CA VAL A 253 8.49 11.37 1.41
C VAL A 253 9.97 11.34 1.79
N GLU A 254 10.26 11.14 3.07
CA GLU A 254 11.64 11.01 3.59
C GLU A 254 11.97 9.57 4.02
N GLU A 255 11.19 8.94 4.91
CA GLU A 255 11.33 7.51 5.27
C GLU A 255 10.11 6.72 4.80
N THR A 256 10.28 5.83 3.82
CA THR A 256 9.17 5.07 3.23
C THR A 256 9.45 3.57 3.17
N THR A 257 8.49 2.77 3.62
CA THR A 257 8.48 1.31 3.49
C THR A 257 7.16 0.86 2.87
N LEU A 258 7.21 0.33 1.65
CA LEU A 258 6.04 -0.24 0.97
C LEU A 258 6.28 -1.74 0.78
N THR A 259 5.35 -2.57 1.27
CA THR A 259 5.44 -4.03 1.16
C THR A 259 4.13 -4.61 0.66
N THR A 260 4.19 -5.46 -0.35
CA THR A 260 3.03 -6.25 -0.79
C THR A 260 3.39 -7.72 -0.94
N GLY A 261 2.52 -8.62 -0.46
CA GLY A 261 2.67 -10.06 -0.67
C GLY A 261 2.46 -10.41 -2.14
N MET A 262 1.31 -10.01 -2.69
CA MET A 262 0.95 -10.17 -4.10
C MET A 262 0.42 -8.84 -4.64
N GLY A 263 1.16 -8.23 -5.57
CA GLY A 263 0.79 -6.96 -6.19
C GLY A 263 1.99 -6.14 -6.61
N ASN A 264 1.73 -5.05 -7.33
CA ASN A 264 2.76 -4.14 -7.79
C ASN A 264 2.94 -2.98 -6.82
N ILE A 265 4.17 -2.47 -6.73
CA ILE A 265 4.50 -1.24 -6.01
C ILE A 265 4.99 -0.20 -7.00
N THR A 266 4.42 1.00 -6.94
CA THR A 266 4.86 2.17 -7.69
C THR A 266 5.11 3.32 -6.72
N LEU A 267 6.32 3.88 -6.75
CA LEU A 267 6.69 5.07 -5.99
C LEU A 267 7.25 6.12 -6.95
N ASP A 268 6.54 7.24 -7.06
CA ASP A 268 6.92 8.37 -7.90
C ASP A 268 7.30 9.56 -7.00
N LEU A 269 8.54 10.02 -7.11
CA LEU A 269 9.11 11.07 -6.26
C LEU A 269 9.47 12.30 -7.09
N ALA A 270 8.95 13.46 -6.69
CA ALA A 270 9.44 14.74 -7.17
C ALA A 270 10.69 15.14 -6.38
N GLY A 271 11.87 15.15 -7.01
CA GLY A 271 13.12 15.47 -6.33
C GLY A 271 14.37 14.94 -7.00
N SER A 272 15.52 15.19 -6.38
CA SER A 272 16.79 14.65 -6.83
C SER A 272 16.96 13.23 -6.29
N GLN A 273 17.33 12.29 -7.16
CA GLN A 273 17.70 10.93 -6.76
C GLN A 273 18.85 10.93 -5.73
N GLU A 274 19.71 11.96 -5.73
CA GLU A 274 20.84 12.10 -4.81
C GLU A 274 20.41 12.26 -3.33
N ASP A 275 19.17 12.70 -3.09
CA ASP A 275 18.64 12.91 -1.73
C ASP A 275 18.25 11.59 -1.04
N TYR A 276 18.26 10.47 -1.79
CA TYR A 276 17.72 9.20 -1.36
C TYR A 276 18.77 8.08 -1.31
N THR A 277 18.52 7.15 -0.39
CA THR A 277 19.04 5.79 -0.37
C THR A 277 17.85 4.84 -0.53
N TRP A 278 17.96 3.84 -1.40
CA TRP A 278 16.88 2.90 -1.69
C TRP A 278 17.32 1.44 -1.61
N ASP A 279 16.38 0.59 -1.22
CA ASP A 279 16.44 -0.86 -1.30
C ASP A 279 15.15 -1.38 -1.95
N LEU A 280 15.29 -1.97 -3.14
CA LEU A 280 14.18 -2.44 -3.97
C LEU A 280 14.28 -3.95 -4.09
N THR A 281 13.17 -4.66 -3.86
CA THR A 281 13.11 -6.12 -3.98
C THR A 281 11.82 -6.55 -4.66
N ALA A 282 11.94 -7.33 -5.74
CA ALA A 282 10.84 -8.00 -6.41
C ALA A 282 11.17 -9.49 -6.49
N SER A 283 10.68 -10.28 -5.52
CA SER A 283 11.08 -11.70 -5.40
C SER A 283 10.64 -12.53 -6.61
N SER A 284 9.44 -12.24 -7.13
CA SER A 284 8.93 -12.75 -8.40
C SER A 284 8.31 -11.61 -9.19
N GLY A 285 9.12 -10.96 -10.04
CA GLY A 285 8.71 -9.82 -10.85
C GLY A 285 9.91 -9.04 -11.39
N THR A 286 9.67 -7.81 -11.83
CA THR A 286 10.72 -6.91 -12.35
C THR A 286 10.86 -5.67 -11.49
N ILE A 287 12.09 -5.16 -11.38
CA ILE A 287 12.38 -3.86 -10.78
C ILE A 287 12.63 -2.86 -11.91
N ARG A 288 11.98 -1.70 -11.84
CA ARG A 288 12.23 -0.54 -12.69
C ARG A 288 12.72 0.62 -11.83
N LEU A 289 13.85 1.21 -12.22
CA LEU A 289 14.40 2.42 -11.63
C LEU A 289 14.56 3.46 -12.73
N ASN A 290 13.85 4.59 -12.63
CA ASN A 290 13.84 5.65 -13.65
C ASN A 290 13.54 5.12 -15.06
N GLY A 291 12.49 4.30 -15.19
CA GLY A 291 12.10 3.62 -16.43
C GLY A 291 13.03 2.50 -16.91
N GLU A 292 14.24 2.34 -16.36
CA GLU A 292 15.17 1.27 -16.75
C GLU A 292 14.90 -0.02 -15.96
N THR A 293 14.77 -1.14 -16.67
CA THR A 293 14.69 -2.46 -16.03
C THR A 293 16.04 -2.83 -15.44
N THR A 294 16.06 -3.14 -14.15
CA THR A 294 17.29 -3.51 -13.44
C THR A 294 17.31 -4.99 -13.10
N GLU A 295 18.49 -5.61 -13.22
CA GLU A 295 18.79 -6.97 -12.74
C GLU A 295 19.84 -6.86 -11.63
N PRO A 296 19.80 -7.66 -10.54
CA PRO A 296 18.93 -8.81 -10.25
C PRO A 296 17.62 -8.42 -9.51
N TYR A 297 16.86 -9.43 -9.03
CA TYR A 297 15.61 -9.32 -8.21
C TYR A 297 15.69 -8.46 -6.92
N SER A 298 16.86 -7.89 -6.63
CA SER A 298 17.07 -6.89 -5.58
C SER A 298 18.12 -5.89 -6.03
N VAL A 299 17.83 -4.60 -5.84
CA VAL A 299 18.70 -3.49 -6.21
C VAL A 299 18.70 -2.47 -5.07
N SER A 300 19.90 -2.10 -4.62
CA SER A 300 20.09 -1.02 -3.67
C SER A 300 21.05 0.02 -4.21
N GLY A 301 20.88 1.27 -3.77
CA GLY A 301 21.69 2.39 -4.23
C GLY A 301 21.38 3.68 -3.49
N GLY A 302 22.08 4.74 -3.89
CA GLY A 302 21.97 6.06 -3.28
C GLY A 302 22.91 6.26 -2.09
N GLU A 303 23.12 7.53 -1.75
CA GLU A 303 23.93 7.96 -0.60
C GLU A 303 23.21 9.06 0.22
N GLY A 304 21.96 9.37 -0.13
CA GLY A 304 21.19 10.42 0.50
C GLY A 304 20.57 10.01 1.84
N ASP A 305 20.11 11.02 2.58
CA ASP A 305 19.63 10.86 3.96
C ASP A 305 18.20 10.26 4.02
N HIS A 306 17.40 10.46 2.97
CA HIS A 306 16.05 9.88 2.87
C HIS A 306 16.13 8.39 2.51
N LYS A 307 15.24 7.57 3.07
CA LYS A 307 15.30 6.10 2.98
C LYS A 307 14.05 5.52 2.36
N LEU A 308 14.23 4.70 1.33
CA LEU A 308 13.17 4.01 0.62
C LEU A 308 13.38 2.50 0.70
N SER A 309 12.34 1.75 1.05
CA SER A 309 12.34 0.29 1.01
C SER A 309 11.06 -0.20 0.33
N LEU A 310 11.18 -0.80 -0.86
CA LEU A 310 10.05 -1.29 -1.64
C LEU A 310 10.19 -2.80 -1.84
N THR A 311 9.24 -3.58 -1.34
CA THR A 311 9.29 -5.05 -1.39
C THR A 311 8.00 -5.66 -1.92
N SER A 312 8.07 -6.32 -3.08
CA SER A 312 6.99 -7.19 -3.57
C SER A 312 7.40 -8.67 -3.53
N GLY A 313 6.54 -9.50 -2.94
CA GLY A 313 6.68 -10.96 -2.99
C GLY A 313 6.44 -11.49 -4.40
N MET A 314 5.28 -11.16 -4.97
CA MET A 314 4.91 -11.48 -6.34
C MET A 314 4.31 -10.25 -7.04
N GLY A 315 5.09 -9.64 -7.92
CA GLY A 315 4.73 -8.42 -8.63
C GLY A 315 5.95 -7.53 -8.91
N ASN A 316 5.71 -6.45 -9.62
CA ASN A 316 6.75 -5.51 -10.03
C ASN A 316 6.95 -4.40 -9.01
N VAL A 317 8.17 -3.88 -8.96
CA VAL A 317 8.52 -2.68 -8.19
C VAL A 317 8.99 -1.60 -9.15
N SER A 318 8.40 -0.41 -9.09
CA SER A 318 8.80 0.74 -9.89
C SER A 318 9.12 1.92 -8.97
N LEU A 319 10.31 2.51 -9.14
CA LEU A 319 10.74 3.74 -8.48
C LEU A 319 11.15 4.76 -9.54
N GLU A 320 10.50 5.92 -9.54
CA GLU A 320 10.76 7.00 -10.49
C GLU A 320 11.14 8.29 -9.73
N PHE A 321 12.25 8.91 -10.13
CA PHE A 321 12.64 10.24 -9.66
C PHE A 321 12.41 11.27 -10.77
N SER A 322 11.40 12.12 -10.58
CA SER A 322 11.12 13.24 -11.46
C SER A 322 11.88 14.49 -11.00
N GLN A 323 12.81 14.98 -11.83
CA GLN A 323 13.51 16.24 -11.58
C GLN A 323 12.51 17.40 -11.59
N ILE A 324 12.45 18.20 -10.52
CA ILE A 324 11.87 19.54 -10.60
C ILE A 324 12.79 20.35 -11.53
N PRO A 325 12.31 20.97 -12.62
CA PRO A 325 13.17 21.71 -13.53
C PRO A 325 13.95 22.79 -12.77
N THR A 326 15.25 22.58 -12.60
CA THR A 326 16.14 23.62 -12.08
C THR A 326 16.17 24.71 -13.13
N ALA A 327 15.70 25.92 -12.81
CA ALA A 327 15.76 27.07 -13.70
C ALA A 327 17.23 27.36 -14.05
N GLN A 328 17.70 26.82 -15.18
CA GLN A 328 19.08 26.96 -15.62
C GLN A 328 19.26 28.34 -16.28
N PRO A 329 20.27 29.14 -15.90
CA PRO A 329 20.48 30.46 -16.49
C PRO A 329 20.89 30.32 -17.96
N ALA A 330 20.21 31.11 -18.80
CA ALA A 330 20.22 31.02 -20.25
C ALA A 330 21.61 31.05 -20.89
N SER A 331 21.86 30.11 -21.80
CA SER A 331 22.80 30.31 -22.92
C SER A 331 22.20 29.71 -24.19
N THR A 332 21.95 30.58 -25.18
CA THR A 332 21.50 30.23 -26.54
C THR A 332 22.72 29.81 -27.37
N PRO A 333 22.61 28.88 -28.35
CA PRO A 333 21.95 29.23 -29.62
C PRO A 333 21.17 28.10 -30.36
N THR A 334 19.97 28.49 -30.81
CA THR A 334 19.29 28.17 -32.10
C THR A 334 19.14 26.73 -32.60
N LYS A 335 17.93 26.20 -32.42
CA LYS A 335 17.14 25.41 -33.39
C LYS A 335 15.66 25.86 -33.20
N PRO A 336 14.80 25.90 -34.23
CA PRO A 336 13.49 26.54 -34.07
C PRO A 336 12.61 25.69 -33.16
N SER A 337 12.46 26.17 -31.92
CA SER A 337 11.45 25.77 -30.95
C SER A 337 10.08 26.09 -31.51
N VAL A 338 9.28 25.06 -31.77
CA VAL A 338 7.87 25.13 -31.40
C VAL A 338 7.84 24.60 -29.97
N THR A 339 7.96 25.52 -29.01
CA THR A 339 7.78 25.22 -27.58
C THR A 339 6.38 25.72 -27.22
N PRO A 340 5.43 24.86 -26.83
CA PRO A 340 4.32 25.33 -26.02
C PRO A 340 4.86 25.64 -24.62
N SER A 341 4.39 26.74 -24.04
CA SER A 341 4.76 27.16 -22.68
C SER A 341 4.22 26.17 -21.64
N PRO A 342 4.87 26.02 -20.47
CA PRO A 342 4.40 25.15 -19.37
C PRO A 342 3.11 25.65 -18.68
N ASN A 343 2.49 26.71 -19.20
CA ASN A 343 1.14 27.16 -18.89
C ASN A 343 0.38 27.33 -20.21
N THR A 344 0.11 26.24 -20.92
CA THR A 344 -1.00 26.29 -21.86
C THR A 344 -2.24 26.22 -20.97
N ASP A 345 -2.99 27.30 -20.85
CA ASP A 345 -4.31 27.28 -20.24
C ASP A 345 -5.17 26.34 -21.11
N ILE A 346 -5.12 25.03 -20.82
CA ILE A 346 -5.91 24.02 -21.50
C ILE A 346 -7.32 24.18 -20.99
N THR A 347 -8.11 24.93 -21.76
CA THR A 347 -9.50 25.22 -21.45
C THR A 347 -10.46 24.27 -22.15
N ALA A 348 -9.95 23.41 -23.04
CA ALA A 348 -10.73 22.43 -23.78
C ALA A 348 -9.90 21.17 -24.13
N PRO A 349 -10.50 19.96 -24.18
CA PRO A 349 -9.76 18.70 -24.42
C PRO A 349 -9.18 18.57 -25.82
N ASP A 350 -9.74 19.27 -26.80
CA ASP A 350 -9.26 19.29 -28.19
C ASP A 350 -7.90 19.99 -28.34
N GLN A 351 -7.49 20.75 -27.33
CA GLN A 351 -6.16 21.34 -27.22
C GLN A 351 -5.10 20.34 -26.75
N ILE A 352 -5.51 19.16 -26.24
CA ILE A 352 -4.61 18.08 -25.83
C ILE A 352 -4.38 17.15 -27.03
N THR A 353 -3.27 17.35 -27.73
CA THR A 353 -2.89 16.53 -28.90
C THR A 353 -2.30 15.18 -28.49
N ASP A 354 -2.27 14.23 -29.42
CA ASP A 354 -1.62 12.93 -29.18
C ASP A 354 -0.12 13.09 -28.90
N GLU A 355 0.54 14.05 -29.57
CA GLU A 355 1.95 14.42 -29.30
C GLU A 355 2.14 14.88 -27.85
N MET A 356 1.21 15.69 -27.33
CA MET A 356 1.21 16.17 -25.94
C MET A 356 0.97 15.03 -24.93
N ILE A 357 0.12 14.04 -25.27
CA ILE A 357 -0.12 12.83 -24.46
C ILE A 357 1.13 11.93 -24.42
N LEU A 358 1.81 11.77 -25.56
CA LEU A 358 3.02 10.94 -25.68
C LEU A 358 4.21 11.55 -24.96
N ALA A 359 4.39 12.87 -25.07
CA ALA A 359 5.52 13.57 -24.49
C ALA A 359 5.41 13.74 -22.96
N ASP A 360 4.24 13.45 -22.38
CA ASP A 360 3.93 13.71 -20.96
C ASP A 360 4.16 15.18 -20.54
N GLU A 361 4.14 16.08 -21.53
CA GLU A 361 4.50 17.49 -21.37
C GLU A 361 3.35 18.34 -20.81
N VAL A 362 2.17 17.75 -20.70
CA VAL A 362 0.99 18.38 -20.13
C VAL A 362 0.90 18.00 -18.67
N GLY A 363 1.35 18.88 -17.80
CA GLY A 363 1.26 18.69 -16.35
C GLY A 363 -0.14 18.28 -15.90
N TYR A 364 -0.20 17.51 -14.82
CA TYR A 364 -1.43 16.98 -14.24
C TYR A 364 -1.89 17.87 -13.07
N SER A 365 -3.17 18.22 -13.04
CA SER A 365 -3.83 18.80 -11.87
C SER A 365 -5.26 18.28 -11.78
N ALA A 366 -5.60 17.62 -10.67
CA ALA A 366 -6.94 17.11 -10.43
C ALA A 366 -7.50 17.57 -9.07
N ARG A 367 -8.82 17.50 -8.90
CA ARG A 367 -9.53 17.64 -7.61
C ARG A 367 -10.60 16.58 -7.49
N HIS A 368 -10.85 16.12 -6.26
CA HIS A 368 -11.75 15.00 -5.95
C HIS A 368 -11.44 13.78 -6.81
N TRP A 369 -10.14 13.52 -7.01
CA TRP A 369 -9.69 12.45 -7.89
C TRP A 369 -10.00 11.12 -7.22
N ILE A 370 -10.39 10.13 -7.99
CA ILE A 370 -10.67 8.80 -7.51
C ILE A 370 -10.25 7.87 -8.64
N ASN A 371 -9.33 6.95 -8.40
CA ASN A 371 -8.90 5.95 -9.36
C ASN A 371 -8.83 4.59 -8.69
N TYR A 372 -9.59 3.63 -9.20
CA TYR A 372 -9.52 2.23 -8.84
C TYR A 372 -9.15 1.42 -10.07
N SER A 373 -8.11 0.60 -9.96
CA SER A 373 -7.75 -0.33 -11.01
C SER A 373 -7.43 -1.70 -10.46
N ASP A 374 -7.79 -2.73 -11.21
CA ASP A 374 -7.38 -4.12 -10.98
C ASP A 374 -6.77 -4.71 -12.27
N SER A 375 -6.70 -6.04 -12.35
CA SER A 375 -6.15 -6.72 -13.53
C SER A 375 -7.06 -6.71 -14.75
N SER A 376 -8.34 -6.36 -14.59
CA SER A 376 -9.42 -6.44 -15.58
C SER A 376 -10.26 -5.17 -15.71
N SER A 377 -10.12 -4.21 -14.80
CA SER A 377 -10.93 -2.99 -14.80
C SER A 377 -10.17 -1.76 -14.30
N CYS A 378 -10.66 -0.58 -14.71
CA CYS A 378 -10.29 0.71 -14.18
C CYS A 378 -11.52 1.61 -14.08
N GLU A 379 -11.81 2.10 -12.89
CA GLU A 379 -12.86 3.07 -12.59
C GLU A 379 -12.22 4.36 -12.12
N VAL A 380 -12.55 5.47 -12.77
CA VAL A 380 -11.98 6.78 -12.44
C VAL A 380 -13.09 7.81 -12.31
N SER A 381 -13.01 8.70 -11.32
CA SER A 381 -13.84 9.89 -11.23
C SER A 381 -13.07 11.09 -10.69
N TRP A 382 -13.49 12.29 -11.06
CA TRP A 382 -12.88 13.54 -10.62
C TRP A 382 -13.88 14.69 -10.62
N GLY A 383 -13.64 15.69 -9.77
CA GLY A 383 -14.38 16.95 -9.74
C GLY A 383 -13.82 18.01 -10.70
N SER A 384 -12.51 18.02 -10.93
CA SER A 384 -11.88 18.78 -12.02
C SER A 384 -10.57 18.13 -12.41
N LEU A 385 -10.28 17.96 -13.70
CA LEU A 385 -8.99 17.44 -14.18
C LEU A 385 -8.48 18.32 -15.31
N SER A 386 -7.25 18.83 -15.20
CA SER A 386 -6.55 19.50 -16.29
C SER A 386 -5.26 18.76 -16.61
N GLY A 387 -5.07 18.40 -17.87
CA GLY A 387 -3.89 17.71 -18.37
C GLY A 387 -4.11 16.22 -18.63
N VAL A 388 -3.03 15.45 -18.57
CA VAL A 388 -3.01 14.02 -18.90
C VAL A 388 -2.60 13.22 -17.66
N ARG A 389 -3.29 12.11 -17.39
CA ARG A 389 -2.93 11.16 -16.33
C ARG A 389 -2.90 9.75 -16.89
N ARG A 390 -1.79 9.05 -16.69
CA ARG A 390 -1.70 7.59 -16.91
C ARG A 390 -2.31 6.86 -15.72
N LEU A 391 -3.06 5.81 -15.98
CA LEU A 391 -3.95 5.18 -14.99
C LEU A 391 -3.55 3.75 -14.66
N GLN A 392 -3.40 2.93 -15.70
CA GLN A 392 -3.15 1.50 -15.56
C GLN A 392 -2.36 0.99 -16.76
N THR A 393 -1.50 0.00 -16.52
CA THR A 393 -0.81 -0.71 -17.59
C THR A 393 -1.54 -1.99 -17.96
N LEU A 394 -1.64 -2.25 -19.26
CA LEU A 394 -2.02 -3.54 -19.83
C LEU A 394 -0.75 -4.19 -20.41
N PRO A 395 -0.05 -5.05 -19.65
CA PRO A 395 1.16 -5.71 -20.13
C PRO A 395 0.83 -6.80 -21.17
N GLY A 396 1.59 -6.87 -22.26
CA GLY A 396 1.49 -7.91 -23.29
C GLY A 396 2.86 -8.46 -23.67
N THR A 397 3.06 -9.77 -23.54
CA THR A 397 4.29 -10.47 -23.96
C THR A 397 4.25 -10.89 -25.42
N GLU A 398 3.10 -10.76 -26.08
CA GLU A 398 2.89 -11.00 -27.50
C GLU A 398 1.75 -10.12 -28.02
N ALA A 399 1.71 -9.92 -29.33
CA ALA A 399 0.61 -9.18 -29.96
C ALA A 399 -0.71 -9.96 -29.79
N ARG A 400 -1.77 -9.27 -29.37
CA ARG A 400 -3.07 -9.89 -29.07
C ARG A 400 -4.23 -8.95 -29.36
N THR A 401 -5.38 -9.52 -29.69
CA THR A 401 -6.64 -8.77 -29.77
C THR A 401 -7.28 -8.74 -28.38
N VAL A 402 -7.63 -7.55 -27.90
CA VAL A 402 -8.32 -7.33 -26.62
C VAL A 402 -9.66 -6.66 -26.88
N SER A 403 -10.69 -7.06 -26.14
CA SER A 403 -11.97 -6.33 -26.13
C SER A 403 -12.01 -5.43 -24.92
N VAL A 404 -12.16 -4.13 -25.15
CA VAL A 404 -12.15 -3.10 -24.10
C VAL A 404 -13.53 -2.45 -24.05
N GLN A 405 -14.26 -2.67 -22.96
CA GLN A 405 -15.55 -2.05 -22.71
C GLN A 405 -15.34 -0.72 -21.98
N TYR A 406 -15.63 0.40 -22.63
CA TYR A 406 -15.58 1.74 -22.04
C TYR A 406 -16.99 2.28 -21.78
N SER A 407 -17.25 2.68 -20.54
CA SER A 407 -18.55 3.21 -20.10
C SER A 407 -18.35 4.58 -19.44
N GLN A 408 -18.96 5.61 -20.02
CA GLN A 408 -18.98 6.95 -19.42
C GLN A 408 -20.05 7.01 -18.32
N GLN A 409 -19.64 7.38 -17.10
CA GLN A 409 -20.54 7.49 -15.94
C GLN A 409 -21.00 8.94 -15.73
N THR A 410 -20.05 9.88 -15.75
CA THR A 410 -20.34 11.31 -15.66
C THR A 410 -19.92 11.99 -16.96
N PRO A 411 -20.86 12.64 -17.69
CA PRO A 411 -20.53 13.40 -18.89
C PRO A 411 -19.52 14.49 -18.58
N GLY A 412 -18.50 14.62 -19.42
CA GLY A 412 -17.46 15.62 -19.24
C GLY A 412 -16.65 15.83 -20.50
N GLU A 413 -15.83 16.87 -20.46
CA GLU A 413 -14.89 17.21 -21.51
C GLU A 413 -13.55 16.49 -21.23
N TYR A 414 -13.46 15.23 -21.67
CA TYR A 414 -12.27 14.41 -21.55
C TYR A 414 -12.15 13.34 -22.65
N ARG A 415 -10.93 12.84 -22.86
CA ARG A 415 -10.59 11.73 -23.74
C ARG A 415 -10.05 10.58 -22.89
N VAL A 416 -10.53 9.37 -23.14
CA VAL A 416 -9.93 8.14 -22.60
C VAL A 416 -9.19 7.45 -23.71
N VAL A 417 -7.90 7.21 -23.51
CA VAL A 417 -6.99 6.75 -24.57
C VAL A 417 -6.15 5.56 -24.11
N LEU A 418 -5.79 4.71 -25.07
CA LEU A 418 -4.70 3.76 -24.92
C LEU A 418 -3.44 4.29 -25.62
N ILE A 419 -2.31 4.27 -24.91
CA ILE A 419 -0.98 4.58 -25.45
C ILE A 419 -0.27 3.26 -25.69
N LEU A 420 -0.12 2.89 -26.96
CA LEU A 420 0.49 1.63 -27.37
C LEU A 420 2.04 1.72 -27.30
N PRO A 421 2.73 0.57 -27.19
CA PRO A 421 4.20 0.48 -27.19
C PRO A 421 4.91 1.16 -28.36
N ASN A 422 4.23 1.29 -29.50
CA ASN A 422 4.73 1.92 -30.72
C ASN A 422 4.39 3.42 -30.79
N GLU A 423 4.14 4.07 -29.65
CA GLU A 423 3.81 5.50 -29.53
C GLU A 423 2.52 5.89 -30.29
N THR A 424 1.61 4.93 -30.47
CA THR A 424 0.29 5.21 -31.07
C THR A 424 -0.73 5.47 -29.97
N VAL A 425 -1.46 6.59 -30.07
CA VAL A 425 -2.58 6.92 -29.18
C VAL A 425 -3.88 6.47 -29.84
N VAL A 426 -4.71 5.75 -29.09
CA VAL A 426 -6.00 5.21 -29.54
C VAL A 426 -7.12 5.70 -28.63
N ASP A 427 -8.02 6.53 -29.15
CA ASP A 427 -9.22 6.94 -28.41
C ASP A 427 -10.21 5.79 -28.26
N LEU A 428 -10.63 5.53 -27.02
CA LEU A 428 -11.74 4.62 -26.73
C LEU A 428 -13.07 5.29 -27.09
N LYS A 429 -13.99 4.52 -27.69
CA LYS A 429 -15.37 4.92 -27.96
C LYS A 429 -16.28 4.27 -26.95
N GLU A 430 -17.31 4.99 -26.51
CA GLU A 430 -18.29 4.44 -25.57
C GLU A 430 -18.88 3.14 -26.12
N GLY A 431 -18.87 2.09 -25.31
CA GLY A 431 -19.18 0.72 -25.72
C GLY A 431 -17.95 -0.17 -25.85
N GLU A 432 -18.10 -1.24 -26.63
CA GLU A 432 -17.08 -2.26 -26.85
C GLU A 432 -16.08 -1.81 -27.93
N ASN A 433 -14.79 -1.86 -27.61
CA ASN A 433 -13.68 -1.55 -28.50
C ASN A 433 -12.82 -2.80 -28.71
N THR A 434 -12.83 -3.37 -29.90
CA THR A 434 -11.92 -4.47 -30.26
C THR A 434 -10.62 -3.90 -30.82
N LEU A 435 -9.50 -4.14 -30.14
CA LEU A 435 -8.20 -3.52 -30.42
C LEU A 435 -7.10 -4.58 -30.56
N ASP A 436 -6.26 -4.43 -31.58
CA ASP A 436 -5.05 -5.23 -31.75
C ASP A 436 -3.89 -4.54 -31.04
N LEU A 437 -3.52 -5.05 -29.86
CA LEU A 437 -2.41 -4.54 -29.07
C LEU A 437 -1.10 -5.21 -29.51
N PRO A 438 -0.03 -4.45 -29.80
CA PRO A 438 1.28 -5.02 -30.11
C PRO A 438 1.93 -5.59 -28.85
N GLU A 439 3.00 -6.37 -29.04
CA GLU A 439 3.88 -6.79 -27.94
C GLU A 439 4.45 -5.56 -27.20
N GLY A 440 4.39 -5.58 -25.87
CA GLY A 440 4.86 -4.51 -25.00
C GLY A 440 3.79 -4.02 -24.00
N THR A 441 4.12 -2.95 -23.29
CA THR A 441 3.22 -2.33 -22.30
C THR A 441 2.33 -1.29 -22.97
N THR A 442 1.01 -1.51 -22.94
CA THR A 442 0.02 -0.48 -23.30
C THR A 442 -0.40 0.27 -22.04
N TRP A 443 -0.56 1.59 -22.12
CA TRP A 443 -1.06 2.40 -21.01
C TRP A 443 -2.50 2.85 -21.26
N LEU A 444 -3.34 2.74 -20.25
CA LEU A 444 -4.59 3.49 -20.17
C LEU A 444 -4.31 4.88 -19.62
N ALA A 445 -4.82 5.92 -20.27
CA ALA A 445 -4.71 7.30 -19.81
C ALA A 445 -6.00 8.07 -20.02
N VAL A 446 -6.16 9.14 -19.24
CA VAL A 446 -7.21 10.14 -19.42
C VAL A 446 -6.58 11.51 -19.66
N ALA A 447 -7.17 12.27 -20.58
CA ALA A 447 -6.84 13.64 -20.86
C ALA A 447 -8.08 14.51 -20.67
N ALA A 448 -8.04 15.55 -19.83
CA ALA A 448 -9.18 16.42 -19.59
C ALA A 448 -8.79 17.89 -19.38
N ALA A 449 -9.79 18.76 -19.44
CA ALA A 449 -9.62 20.22 -19.38
C ALA A 449 -10.62 20.87 -18.40
N GLY A 450 -10.35 20.76 -17.11
CA GLY A 450 -11.02 21.45 -16.00
C GLY A 450 -12.41 20.95 -15.60
N SER A 451 -13.06 20.09 -16.38
CA SER A 451 -14.41 19.59 -16.05
C SER A 451 -14.38 18.43 -15.07
N GLU A 452 -15.50 18.19 -14.39
CA GLU A 452 -15.78 16.89 -13.74
C GLU A 452 -15.85 15.78 -14.79
N GLY A 453 -15.69 14.54 -14.36
CA GLY A 453 -15.82 13.39 -15.23
C GLY A 453 -15.69 12.09 -14.45
N ALA A 454 -16.26 11.03 -15.02
CA ALA A 454 -16.15 9.70 -14.44
C ALA A 454 -16.36 8.63 -15.51
N PHE A 455 -15.58 7.56 -15.47
CA PHE A 455 -15.73 6.45 -16.38
C PHE A 455 -15.27 5.12 -15.78
N THR A 456 -15.68 4.06 -16.46
CA THR A 456 -15.20 2.69 -16.23
C THR A 456 -14.63 2.14 -17.54
N VAL A 457 -13.53 1.41 -17.46
CA VAL A 457 -12.95 0.62 -18.55
C VAL A 457 -12.75 -0.80 -18.06
N GLU A 458 -13.21 -1.80 -18.81
CA GLU A 458 -13.01 -3.22 -18.54
C GLU A 458 -12.32 -3.88 -19.74
N TRP A 459 -11.43 -4.86 -19.55
CA TRP A 459 -10.66 -5.50 -20.63
C TRP A 459 -10.37 -6.99 -20.45
#